data_AF-A0A7J5ZLM6-F1
#
_entry.id   AF-A0A7J5ZLM6-F1
#
_cell.length_a   1.000
_cell.length_b   1.000
_cell.length_c   1.000
_cell.angle_alpha   90.00
_cell.angle_beta   90.00
_cell.angle_gamma   90.00
#
_symmetry.space_group_name_H-M   'P 1'
#
loop_
_entity.id
_entity.type
_entity.pdbx_description
1 polymer ?
#
loop_
_entity_poly.entity_id
_entity_poly.type
_entity_poly.pdbx_seq_one_letter_code
_entity_poly.pdbx_strand_id
1 'polypeptide(L)'
;MESLRLSTQDAVKESERLFTDLIHSIEKRRSEVKELIQAQEKAELTVVKEFIENLEKELADLRKRDGELEKLLHTDDHIHFLQSFQSFCVPLAELPKFMIRPKFSTEELRKAVFGVTEQVEKFDKLQLLKSGDHRALLPEPKTREDFMKCEYHMNFFNQS
;
A
#
# COMPACT_ATOMS: atom_id res chain seq x y z
N MET A 1 8.33 -40.02 26.90
CA MET A 1 7.37 -38.94 27.20
C MET A 1 8.06 -37.57 27.19
N GLU A 2 9.24 -37.42 27.79
CA GLU A 2 10.04 -36.17 27.74
C GLU A 2 10.49 -35.77 26.32
N SER A 3 10.98 -36.71 25.52
CA SER A 3 11.38 -36.42 24.12
C SER A 3 10.23 -35.88 23.25
N LEU A 4 8.99 -36.36 23.48
CA LEU A 4 7.80 -35.85 22.79
C LEU A 4 7.43 -34.43 23.24
N ARG A 5 7.58 -34.13 24.54
CA ARG A 5 7.34 -32.79 25.10
C ARG A 5 8.33 -31.76 24.57
N LEU A 6 9.63 -32.11 24.51
CA LEU A 6 10.67 -31.25 23.95
C LEU A 6 10.40 -30.94 22.47
N SER A 7 10.10 -31.97 21.67
CA SER A 7 9.78 -31.79 20.25
C SER A 7 8.52 -30.93 20.02
N THR A 8 7.52 -31.02 20.90
CA THR A 8 6.32 -30.17 20.83
C THR A 8 6.65 -28.71 21.16
N GLN A 9 7.47 -28.48 22.19
CA GLN A 9 7.89 -27.13 22.58
C GLN A 9 8.74 -26.45 21.52
N ASP A 10 9.63 -27.20 20.85
CA ASP A 10 10.42 -26.69 19.73
C ASP A 10 9.53 -26.30 18.54
N ALA A 11 8.52 -27.12 18.21
CA ALA A 11 7.56 -26.81 17.15
C ALA A 11 6.75 -25.53 17.45
N VAL A 12 6.31 -25.34 18.70
CA VAL A 12 5.60 -24.11 19.13
C VAL A 12 6.51 -22.90 19.02
N LYS A 13 7.75 -22.99 19.51
CA LYS A 13 8.71 -21.88 19.44
C LYS A 13 9.00 -21.49 18.00
N GLU A 14 9.15 -22.46 17.11
CA GLU A 14 9.37 -22.22 15.70
C GLU A 14 8.14 -21.59 15.03
N SER A 15 6.91 -22.02 15.36
CA SER A 15 5.71 -21.38 14.84
C SER A 15 5.57 -19.93 15.29
N GLU A 16 5.83 -19.63 16.57
CA GLU A 16 5.82 -18.26 17.10
C GLU A 16 6.84 -17.37 16.38
N ARG A 17 8.04 -17.91 16.11
CA ARG A 17 9.07 -17.22 15.34
C ARG A 17 8.59 -16.88 13.92
N LEU A 18 8.01 -17.86 13.22
CA LEU A 18 7.49 -17.67 11.86
C LEU A 18 6.34 -16.66 11.79
N PHE A 19 5.42 -16.67 12.76
CA PHE A 19 4.36 -15.66 12.84
C PHE A 19 4.91 -14.27 13.12
N THR A 20 5.90 -14.16 14.01
CA THR A 20 6.58 -12.89 14.31
C THR A 20 7.25 -12.32 13.05
N ASP A 21 7.94 -13.14 12.27
CA ASP A 21 8.59 -12.76 11.02
C ASP A 21 7.56 -12.32 9.96
N LEU A 22 6.42 -13.01 9.88
CA LEU A 22 5.31 -12.66 8.98
C LEU A 22 4.68 -11.31 9.34
N ILE A 23 4.40 -11.07 10.62
CA ILE A 23 3.85 -9.79 11.11
C ILE A 23 4.79 -8.65 10.75
N HIS A 24 6.09 -8.79 11.07
CA HIS A 24 7.10 -7.79 10.71
C HIS A 24 7.14 -7.51 9.20
N SER A 25 7.03 -8.55 8.38
CA SER A 25 7.01 -8.42 6.93
C SER A 25 5.80 -7.64 6.42
N ILE A 26 4.61 -7.88 7.00
CA ILE A 26 3.38 -7.16 6.67
C ILE A 26 3.46 -5.70 7.11
N GLU A 27 3.95 -5.44 8.32
CA GLU A 27 4.12 -4.07 8.85
C GLU A 27 5.12 -3.26 8.03
N LYS A 28 6.23 -3.89 7.63
CA LYS A 28 7.20 -3.28 6.71
C LYS A 28 6.54 -2.93 5.39
N ARG A 29 5.83 -3.87 4.75
CA ARG A 29 5.15 -3.62 3.47
C ARG A 29 4.08 -2.53 3.58
N ARG A 30 3.34 -2.49 4.69
CA ARG A 30 2.37 -1.42 4.98
C ARG A 30 3.03 -0.05 5.00
N SER A 31 4.19 0.06 5.65
CA SER A 31 4.96 1.31 5.71
C SER A 31 5.46 1.72 4.32
N GLU A 32 6.02 0.78 3.55
CA GLU A 32 6.46 1.04 2.18
C GLU A 32 5.32 1.52 1.26
N VAL A 33 4.13 0.90 1.34
CA VAL A 33 2.95 1.32 0.58
C VAL A 33 2.53 2.74 0.96
N LYS A 34 2.54 3.08 2.25
CA LYS A 34 2.23 4.44 2.73
C LYS A 34 3.22 5.46 2.17
N GLU A 35 4.52 5.16 2.25
CA GLU A 35 5.58 6.04 1.73
C GLU A 35 5.45 6.23 0.22
N LEU A 36 5.14 5.17 -0.53
CA LEU A 36 4.91 5.24 -1.98
C LEU A 36 3.73 6.16 -2.33
N ILE A 37 2.62 6.04 -1.61
CA ILE A 37 1.44 6.90 -1.81
C ILE A 37 1.81 8.37 -1.56
N GLN A 38 2.46 8.66 -0.42
CA GLN A 38 2.87 10.02 -0.06
C GLN A 38 3.89 10.60 -1.04
N ALA A 39 4.83 9.79 -1.53
CA ALA A 39 5.81 10.21 -2.51
C ALA A 39 5.18 10.54 -3.86
N GLN A 40 4.20 9.74 -4.31
CA GLN A 40 3.45 10.02 -5.53
C GLN A 40 2.63 11.31 -5.38
N GLU A 41 1.84 11.44 -4.31
CA GLU A 41 1.05 12.65 -4.04
C GLU A 41 1.94 13.91 -4.02
N LYS A 42 3.08 13.86 -3.33
CA LYS A 42 4.02 14.99 -3.29
C LYS A 42 4.54 15.35 -4.67
N ALA A 43 4.92 14.36 -5.48
CA ALA A 43 5.41 14.60 -6.83
C ALA A 43 4.33 15.21 -7.73
N GLU A 44 3.10 14.70 -7.66
CA GLU A 44 1.96 15.23 -8.41
C GLU A 44 1.64 16.67 -7.98
N LEU A 45 1.63 16.96 -6.68
CA LEU A 45 1.41 18.31 -6.15
C LEU A 45 2.50 19.30 -6.57
N THR A 46 3.76 18.88 -6.63
CA THR A 46 4.85 19.73 -7.14
C THR A 46 4.59 20.13 -8.58
N VAL A 47 4.24 19.17 -9.45
CA VAL A 47 3.93 19.44 -10.86
C VAL A 47 2.73 20.39 -10.99
N VAL A 48 1.69 20.21 -10.17
CA VAL A 48 0.52 21.11 -10.15
C VAL A 48 0.92 22.53 -9.76
N LYS A 49 1.74 22.68 -8.72
CA LYS A 49 2.18 24.01 -8.26
C LYS A 49 2.98 24.74 -9.31
N GLU A 50 3.98 24.08 -9.90
CA GLU A 50 4.78 24.65 -10.99
C GLU A 50 3.91 25.07 -12.18
N PHE A 51 2.88 24.27 -12.50
CA PHE A 51 1.95 24.61 -13.56
C PHE A 51 1.08 25.84 -13.24
N ILE A 52 0.58 25.96 -12.01
CA ILE A 52 -0.17 27.13 -11.55
C ILE A 52 0.71 28.39 -11.58
N GLU A 53 1.94 28.31 -11.07
CA GLU A 53 2.88 29.44 -11.09
C GLU A 53 3.17 29.93 -12.52
N ASN A 54 3.30 29.01 -13.47
CA ASN A 54 3.45 29.35 -14.88
C ASN A 54 2.20 30.05 -15.45
N LEU A 55 1.00 29.57 -15.12
CA LEU A 55 -0.26 30.20 -15.53
C LEU A 55 -0.41 31.62 -14.95
N GLU A 56 -0.08 31.80 -13.67
CA GLU A 56 -0.14 33.11 -13.02
C GLU A 56 0.82 34.11 -13.67
N LYS A 57 2.02 33.66 -14.03
CA LYS A 57 2.99 34.47 -14.76
C LYS A 57 2.48 34.85 -16.15
N GLU A 58 1.97 33.89 -16.91
CA GLU A 58 1.44 34.16 -18.25
C GLU A 58 0.25 35.12 -18.21
N LEU A 59 -0.63 34.97 -17.22
CA LEU A 59 -1.74 35.89 -17.00
C LEU A 59 -1.25 37.31 -16.68
N ALA A 60 -0.20 37.44 -15.88
CA ALA A 60 0.41 38.73 -15.57
C ALA A 60 1.03 39.38 -16.81
N ASP A 61 1.76 38.60 -17.62
CA ASP A 61 2.36 39.07 -18.88
C ASP A 61 1.28 39.46 -19.90
N LEU A 62 0.18 38.72 -19.96
CA LEU A 62 -1.01 39.04 -20.75
C LEU A 62 -1.63 40.36 -20.34
N ARG A 63 -1.90 40.56 -19.05
CA ARG A 63 -2.46 41.81 -18.52
C ARG A 63 -1.55 43.00 -18.77
N LYS A 64 -0.23 42.81 -18.62
CA LYS A 64 0.75 43.87 -18.91
C LYS A 64 0.69 44.27 -20.38
N ARG A 65 0.74 43.29 -21.28
CA ARG A 65 0.72 43.53 -22.72
C ARG A 65 -0.58 44.15 -23.19
N ASP A 66 -1.72 43.72 -22.63
CA ASP A 66 -3.03 44.30 -22.87
C ASP A 66 -3.06 45.79 -22.48
N GLY A 67 -2.55 46.13 -21.29
CA GLY A 67 -2.44 47.52 -20.85
C GLY A 67 -1.44 48.37 -21.67
N GLU A 68 -0.36 47.78 -22.19
CA GLU A 68 0.54 48.45 -23.12
C GLU A 68 -0.11 48.67 -24.50
N LEU A 69 -0.88 47.71 -24.98
CA LEU A 69 -1.63 47.81 -26.23
C LEU A 69 -2.71 48.88 -26.14
N GLU A 70 -3.44 48.94 -25.02
CA GLU A 70 -4.45 49.97 -24.76
C GLU A 70 -3.84 51.38 -24.81
N LYS A 71 -2.68 51.58 -24.20
CA LYS A 71 -1.94 52.86 -24.29
C LYS A 71 -1.50 53.16 -25.73
N LEU A 72 -1.03 52.15 -26.45
CA LEU A 72 -0.60 52.31 -27.83
C LEU A 72 -1.76 52.68 -28.76
N LEU A 73 -2.95 52.12 -28.55
CA LEU A 73 -4.16 52.44 -29.32
C LEU A 73 -4.59 53.90 -29.17
N HIS A 74 -4.31 54.52 -28.02
CA HIS A 74 -4.66 55.90 -27.71
C HIS A 74 -3.54 56.91 -28.01
N THR A 75 -2.45 56.50 -28.68
CA THR A 75 -1.35 57.40 -29.02
C THR A 75 -1.66 58.24 -30.26
N ASP A 76 -1.32 59.53 -30.22
CA ASP A 76 -1.38 60.42 -31.39
C ASP A 76 -0.13 60.29 -32.30
N ASP A 77 0.95 59.66 -31.82
CA ASP A 77 2.16 59.41 -32.60
C ASP A 77 2.01 58.15 -33.47
N HIS A 78 1.58 58.35 -34.71
CA HIS A 78 1.36 57.27 -35.67
C HIS A 78 2.66 56.55 -36.10
N ILE A 79 3.82 57.19 -36.03
CA ILE A 79 5.10 56.53 -36.33
C ILE A 79 5.44 55.55 -35.20
N HIS A 80 5.32 56.01 -33.95
CA HIS A 80 5.50 55.17 -32.77
C HIS A 80 4.50 54.01 -32.73
N PHE A 81 3.23 54.26 -33.12
CA PHE A 81 2.22 53.21 -33.28
C PHE A 81 2.70 52.08 -34.20
N LEU A 82 3.10 52.44 -35.44
CA LEU A 82 3.52 51.46 -36.43
C LEU A 82 4.77 50.69 -36.00
N GLN A 83 5.75 51.36 -35.39
CA GLN A 83 6.97 50.73 -34.90
C GLN A 83 6.69 49.77 -33.74
N SER A 84 5.84 50.16 -32.80
CA SER A 84 5.56 49.37 -31.60
C SER A 84 4.60 48.21 -31.88
N PHE A 85 3.57 48.41 -32.71
CA PHE A 85 2.58 47.38 -33.01
C PHE A 85 3.20 46.09 -33.57
N GLN A 86 4.28 46.23 -34.34
CA GLN A 86 4.99 45.09 -34.94
C GLN A 86 5.59 44.14 -33.88
N SER A 87 5.94 44.64 -32.69
CA SER A 87 6.45 43.80 -31.59
C SER A 87 5.34 42.99 -30.90
N PHE A 88 4.09 43.45 -30.97
CA PHE A 88 2.92 42.76 -30.41
C PHE A 88 2.37 41.64 -31.31
N CYS A 89 2.74 41.63 -32.59
CA CYS A 89 2.39 40.55 -33.53
C CYS A 89 3.17 39.25 -33.29
N VAL A 90 4.12 39.24 -32.36
CA VAL A 90 4.87 38.04 -32.00
C VAL A 90 3.97 37.13 -31.14
N PRO A 91 3.77 35.86 -31.53
CA PRO A 91 3.01 34.91 -30.73
C PRO A 91 3.60 34.75 -29.33
N LEU A 92 2.73 34.58 -28.34
CA LEU A 92 3.19 34.24 -27.00
C LEU A 92 3.76 32.82 -26.96
N ALA A 93 4.62 32.59 -25.98
CA ALA A 93 5.09 31.25 -25.68
C ALA A 93 3.90 30.31 -25.46
N GLU A 94 3.91 29.16 -26.12
CA GLU A 94 2.89 28.14 -25.89
C GLU A 94 3.02 27.59 -24.47
N LEU A 95 1.88 27.52 -23.78
CA LEU A 95 1.80 26.93 -22.46
C LEU A 95 2.15 25.43 -22.53
N PRO A 96 3.03 24.92 -21.64
CA PRO A 96 3.30 23.49 -21.59
C PRO A 96 2.01 22.71 -21.36
N LYS A 97 1.78 21.63 -22.13
CA LYS A 97 0.62 20.76 -21.90
C LYS A 97 0.74 20.11 -20.52
N PHE A 98 -0.22 20.39 -19.66
CA PHE A 98 -0.30 19.77 -18.34
C PHE A 98 -0.72 18.32 -18.45
N MET A 99 0.14 17.42 -17.98
CA MET A 99 -0.20 15.99 -17.87
C MET A 99 0.41 15.43 -16.60
N ILE A 100 -0.45 15.10 -15.63
CA ILE A 100 -0.06 14.26 -14.50
C ILE A 100 -0.15 12.81 -14.98
N ARG A 101 0.93 12.06 -14.80
CA ARG A 101 0.93 10.61 -14.99
C ARG A 101 1.25 9.92 -13.66
N PRO A 102 0.23 9.43 -12.94
CA PRO A 102 0.41 8.58 -11.78
C PRO A 102 1.34 7.41 -12.09
N LYS A 103 2.23 7.04 -11.16
CA LYS A 103 3.08 5.85 -11.32
C LYS A 103 2.28 4.57 -11.11
N PHE A 104 1.27 4.63 -10.25
CA PHE A 104 0.28 3.59 -10.05
C PHE A 104 -1.10 4.22 -9.82
N SER A 105 -2.13 3.46 -10.14
CA SER A 105 -3.52 3.77 -9.83
C SER A 105 -3.91 3.25 -8.45
N THR A 106 -4.95 3.86 -7.88
CA THR A 106 -5.56 3.39 -6.63
C THR A 106 -6.06 1.95 -6.75
N GLU A 107 -6.52 1.54 -7.93
CA GLU A 107 -7.02 0.19 -8.15
C GLU A 107 -5.90 -0.84 -8.18
N GLU A 108 -4.74 -0.54 -8.78
CA GLU A 108 -3.56 -1.40 -8.73
C GLU A 108 -3.07 -1.61 -7.30
N LEU A 109 -3.01 -0.52 -6.51
CA LEU A 109 -2.69 -0.61 -5.07
C LEU A 109 -3.71 -1.44 -4.31
N ARG A 110 -5.00 -1.20 -4.54
CA ARG A 110 -6.08 -1.94 -3.87
C ARG A 110 -6.00 -3.43 -4.18
N LYS A 111 -5.78 -3.79 -5.44
CA LYS A 111 -5.59 -5.19 -5.87
C LYS A 111 -4.37 -5.82 -5.21
N ALA A 112 -3.25 -5.10 -5.14
CA ALA A 112 -2.04 -5.61 -4.49
C ALA A 112 -2.26 -5.87 -2.99
N VAL A 113 -2.87 -4.93 -2.27
CA VAL A 113 -3.19 -5.08 -0.84
C VAL A 113 -4.20 -6.21 -0.62
N PHE A 114 -5.26 -6.27 -1.43
CA PHE A 114 -6.25 -7.34 -1.38
C PHE A 114 -5.62 -8.71 -1.61
N GLY A 115 -4.66 -8.83 -2.52
CA GLY A 115 -3.91 -10.06 -2.75
C GLY A 115 -3.15 -10.53 -1.52
N VAL A 116 -2.59 -9.61 -0.72
CA VAL A 116 -1.94 -9.96 0.56
C VAL A 116 -2.97 -10.45 1.57
N THR A 117 -4.11 -9.75 1.70
CA THR A 117 -5.20 -10.16 2.61
C THR A 117 -5.73 -11.55 2.27
N GLU A 118 -5.95 -11.84 0.99
CA GLU A 118 -6.44 -13.15 0.55
C GLU A 118 -5.47 -14.30 0.92
N GLN A 119 -4.16 -14.06 0.82
CA GLN A 119 -3.16 -15.06 1.19
C GLN A 119 -3.14 -15.33 2.70
N VAL A 120 -3.36 -14.30 3.52
CA VAL A 120 -3.48 -14.45 4.99
C VAL A 120 -4.75 -15.22 5.34
N GLU A 121 -5.90 -14.90 4.73
CA GLU A 121 -7.16 -15.61 4.98
C GLU A 121 -7.17 -17.05 4.48
N LYS A 122 -6.44 -17.37 3.41
CA LYS A 122 -6.27 -18.75 2.93
C LYS A 122 -5.62 -19.65 3.98
N PHE A 123 -4.77 -19.09 4.84
CA PHE A 123 -4.12 -19.82 5.92
C PHE A 123 -5.12 -20.29 7.00
N ASP A 124 -6.09 -19.46 7.37
CA ASP A 124 -7.15 -19.81 8.33
C ASP A 124 -7.94 -21.06 7.88
N LYS A 125 -8.20 -21.18 6.57
CA LYS A 125 -8.98 -22.31 6.01
C LYS A 125 -8.22 -23.64 6.05
N LEU A 126 -6.89 -23.61 6.03
CA LEU A 126 -6.06 -24.82 6.08
C LEU A 126 -5.95 -25.40 7.50
N GLN A 127 -6.14 -24.59 8.55
CA GLN A 127 -6.12 -25.07 9.93
C GLN A 127 -7.44 -25.72 10.37
N LEU A 128 -8.58 -25.23 9.87
CA LEU A 128 -9.90 -25.80 10.21
C LEU A 128 -10.13 -27.21 9.63
N LEU A 129 -9.43 -27.57 8.55
CA LEU A 129 -9.53 -28.89 7.92
C LEU A 129 -8.70 -29.98 8.61
N LYS A 130 -7.90 -29.66 9.64
CA LYS A 130 -7.06 -30.63 10.36
C LYS A 130 -7.54 -30.99 11.77
N SER A 131 -8.63 -30.40 12.26
CA SER A 131 -9.25 -30.77 13.55
C SER A 131 -10.28 -31.90 13.43
N GLY A 132 -10.35 -32.58 12.28
CA GLY A 132 -11.06 -33.84 12.11
C GLY A 132 -10.31 -35.00 12.77
N ASP A 133 -10.65 -35.27 14.03
CA ASP A 133 -10.45 -36.53 14.75
C ASP A 133 -9.04 -36.82 15.28
N HIS A 134 -8.67 -36.16 16.38
CA HIS A 134 -7.69 -36.69 17.34
C HIS A 134 -8.38 -36.93 18.69
N ARG A 135 -9.47 -37.71 18.71
CA ARG A 135 -9.81 -38.44 19.93
C ARG A 135 -8.75 -39.52 20.06
N ALA A 136 -7.88 -39.40 21.07
CA ALA A 136 -6.86 -40.41 21.36
C ALA A 136 -7.52 -41.80 21.41
N LEU A 137 -7.33 -42.58 20.34
CA LEU A 137 -7.73 -43.98 20.27
C LEU A 137 -6.80 -44.75 21.19
N LEU A 138 -7.14 -44.82 22.47
CA LEU A 138 -6.73 -45.98 23.25
C LEU A 138 -7.36 -47.20 22.55
N PRO A 139 -6.56 -48.19 22.11
CA PRO A 139 -7.10 -49.38 21.49
C PRO A 139 -8.08 -50.03 22.48
N GLU A 140 -9.29 -50.32 22.01
CA GLU A 140 -10.32 -50.96 22.81
C GLU A 140 -9.76 -52.30 23.35
N PRO A 141 -9.73 -52.50 24.68
CA PRO A 141 -9.05 -53.65 25.26
C PRO A 141 -9.77 -54.93 24.84
N LYS A 142 -9.06 -55.80 24.12
CA LYS A 142 -9.59 -57.08 23.62
C LYS A 142 -9.38 -58.24 24.58
N THR A 143 -8.52 -58.04 25.58
CA THR A 143 -8.23 -59.04 26.61
C THR A 143 -8.41 -58.44 28.00
N ARG A 144 -8.65 -59.32 28.99
CA ARG A 144 -8.84 -58.92 30.38
C ARG A 144 -7.59 -58.23 30.95
N GLU A 145 -6.41 -58.65 30.51
CA GLU A 145 -5.12 -58.07 30.90
C GLU A 145 -4.94 -56.65 30.33
N ASP A 146 -5.45 -56.39 29.12
CA ASP A 146 -5.42 -55.05 28.52
C ASP A 146 -6.35 -54.09 29.28
N PHE A 147 -7.52 -54.56 29.70
CA PHE A 147 -8.47 -53.78 30.48
C PHE A 147 -7.86 -53.30 31.81
N MET A 148 -7.17 -54.21 32.52
CA MET A 148 -6.53 -53.90 33.81
C MET A 148 -5.39 -52.87 33.67
N LYS A 149 -4.67 -52.87 32.54
CA LYS A 149 -3.63 -51.87 32.25
C LYS A 149 -4.21 -50.48 31.98
N CYS A 150 -5.35 -50.42 31.28
CA CYS A 150 -6.07 -49.15 31.06
C CYS A 150 -6.60 -48.57 32.38
N GLU A 151 -7.13 -49.41 33.26
CA GLU A 151 -7.67 -48.98 34.55
C GLU A 151 -6.58 -48.41 35.48
N TYR A 152 -5.39 -49.02 35.50
CA TYR A 152 -4.24 -48.48 36.25
C TYR A 152 -3.79 -47.10 35.74
N HIS A 153 -3.82 -46.89 34.43
CA HIS A 153 -3.45 -45.61 33.81
C HIS A 153 -4.48 -44.50 34.10
N MET A 154 -5.78 -44.83 34.16
CA MET A 154 -6.85 -43.87 34.46
C MET A 154 -6.90 -43.50 35.95
N ASN A 155 -6.57 -44.44 36.85
CA ASN A 155 -6.54 -44.17 38.28
C ASN A 155 -5.34 -43.29 38.69
N PHE A 156 -4.21 -43.40 37.98
CA PHE A 156 -3.03 -42.56 38.25
C PHE A 156 -3.23 -41.09 37.87
N PHE A 157 -4.08 -40.81 36.87
CA PHE A 157 -4.42 -39.44 36.46
C PHE A 157 -5.41 -38.73 37.39
N ASN A 158 -6.17 -39.46 38.22
CA ASN A 158 -7.19 -38.91 39.10
C ASN A 158 -6.72 -38.68 40.56
N GLN A 159 -5.43 -38.87 40.84
CA GLN A 159 -4.83 -38.65 42.18
C GLN A 159 -3.66 -37.66 42.18
N SER A 160 -3.56 -36.77 41.18
CA SER A 160 -2.68 -35.59 41.17
C SER A 160 -3.49 -34.33 40.93
#